data_AF-A0A6B3F1R1-F1
#
_entry.id   AF-A0A6B3F1R1-F1
#
_cell.length_a   1.000
_cell.length_b   1.000
_cell.length_c   1.000
_cell.angle_alpha   90.00
_cell.angle_beta   90.00
_cell.angle_gamma   90.00
#
_symmetry.space_group_name_H-M   'P 1'
#
loop_
_entity.id
_entity.type
_entity.pdbx_description
1 polymer ?
#
loop_
_entity_poly.entity_id
_entity_poly.type
_entity_poly.pdbx_seq_one_letter_code
_entity_poly.pdbx_strand_id
1 'polypeptide(L)' 'RNTYACTVTEITALGSRLRVLLTGADCPALVAEITPEAAADLALREGTPVWASVKATDITLVAL' A
#
# COMPACT_ATOMS: atom_id res chain seq x y z
N ARG A 1 -0.11 11.96 8.60
CA ARG A 1 -0.40 13.21 7.86
C ARG A 1 -0.55 12.93 6.37
N ASN A 2 0.25 12.05 5.77
CA ASN A 2 0.01 11.56 4.41
C ASN A 2 -0.76 10.25 4.52
N THR A 3 -2.07 10.31 4.34
CA THR A 3 -2.98 9.17 4.55
C THR A 3 -4.07 9.21 3.49
N TYR A 4 -4.31 8.10 2.81
CA TYR A 4 -5.16 8.03 1.62
C TYR A 4 -6.11 6.82 1.73
N ALA A 5 -7.37 7.01 1.36
CA ALA A 5 -8.32 5.92 1.20
C ALA A 5 -8.04 5.25 -0.16
N CYS A 6 -7.73 3.95 -0.14
CA CYS A 6 -7.34 3.19 -1.31
C CYS A 6 -8.05 1.83 -1.33
N THR A 7 -7.90 1.11 -2.44
CA THR A 7 -8.33 -0.27 -2.63
C THR A 7 -7.13 -1.09 -3.08
N VAL A 8 -6.98 -2.29 -2.51
CA VAL A 8 -6.00 -3.28 -2.97
C VAL A 8 -6.42 -3.79 -4.35
N THR A 9 -5.54 -3.68 -5.34
CA THR A 9 -5.82 -4.17 -6.70
C THR A 9 -5.00 -5.39 -7.08
N GLU A 10 -3.86 -5.62 -6.43
CA GLU A 10 -3.01 -6.77 -6.69
C GLU A 10 -2.19 -7.08 -5.42
N ILE A 11 -1.97 -8.36 -5.16
CA ILE A 11 -1.02 -8.84 -4.15
C ILE A 11 -0.09 -9.86 -4.79
N THR A 12 1.20 -9.54 -4.84
CA THR A 12 2.22 -10.38 -5.45
C THR A 12 3.28 -10.77 -4.43
N ALA A 13 3.57 -12.07 -4.32
CA ALA A 13 4.63 -12.56 -3.44
C ALA A 13 6.02 -12.22 -4.01
N LEU A 14 6.89 -11.67 -3.17
CA LEU A 14 8.27 -11.32 -3.51
C LEU A 14 9.21 -11.80 -2.39
N GLY A 15 9.64 -13.06 -2.49
CA GLY A 15 10.49 -13.67 -1.47
C GLY A 15 9.79 -13.72 -0.12
N SER A 16 10.34 -13.02 0.88
CA SER A 16 9.78 -12.95 2.24
C SER A 16 8.76 -11.82 2.46
N ARG A 17 8.39 -11.09 1.40
CA ARG A 17 7.44 -9.97 1.45
C ARG A 17 6.30 -10.17 0.47
N LEU A 18 5.22 -9.45 0.71
CA LEU A 18 4.16 -9.24 -0.26
C LEU A 18 4.20 -7.81 -0.78
N ARG A 19 4.11 -7.68 -2.10
CA ARG A 19 3.95 -6.41 -2.79
C ARG A 19 2.47 -6.19 -3.04
N VAL A 20 1.93 -5.09 -2.52
CA VAL A 20 0.51 -4.74 -2.59
C VAL A 20 0.37 -3.49 -3.43
N LEU A 21 -0.35 -3.60 -4.54
CA LEU A 21 -0.71 -2.46 -5.37
C LEU A 21 -1.99 -1.82 -4.83
N LEU A 22 -1.95 -0.50 -4.63
CA LEU A 22 -3.03 0.29 -4.08
C LEU A 22 -3.42 1.39 -5.07
N THR A 23 -4.73 1.51 -5.32
CA THR A 23 -5.30 2.55 -6.18
C THR A 23 -6.59 3.11 -5.58
N GLY A 24 -7.11 4.19 -6.14
CA GLY A 24 -8.36 4.81 -5.70
C GLY A 24 -8.52 6.19 -6.33
N ALA A 25 -9.72 6.78 -6.23
CA ALA A 25 -10.00 8.09 -6.81
C ALA A 25 -9.07 9.18 -6.24
N ASP A 26 -8.89 9.20 -4.92
CA ASP A 26 -8.03 10.15 -4.20
C ASP A 26 -6.73 9.50 -3.68
N CYS A 27 -6.44 8.29 -4.14
CA CYS A 27 -5.24 7.55 -3.77
C CYS A 27 -4.22 7.68 -4.90
N PRO A 28 -3.00 8.20 -4.63
CA PRO A 28 -1.93 8.09 -5.62
C PRO A 28 -1.65 6.60 -5.89
N ALA A 29 -1.12 6.29 -7.07
CA ALA A 29 -0.65 4.93 -7.34
C ALA A 29 0.47 4.59 -6.36
N LEU A 30 0.21 3.64 -5.46
CA LEU A 30 1.12 3.28 -4.37
C LEU A 30 1.39 1.78 -4.40
N VAL A 31 2.62 1.44 -4.01
CA VAL A 31 3.03 0.08 -3.75
C VAL A 31 3.48 0.01 -2.29
N ALA A 32 2.85 -0.87 -1.53
CA ALA A 32 3.30 -1.23 -0.19
C ALA A 32 4.00 -2.58 -0.22
N GLU A 33 5.16 -2.68 0.42
CA GLU A 33 5.76 -3.98 0.73
C GLU A 33 5.54 -4.28 2.20
N ILE A 34 4.85 -5.38 2.49
CA ILE A 34 4.50 -5.80 3.84
C ILE A 34 4.88 -7.26 4.06
N THR A 35 4.83 -7.73 5.30
CA THR A 35 5.05 -9.15 5.59
C THR A 35 3.78 -9.96 5.27
N PRO A 36 3.91 -11.26 4.94
CA PRO A 36 2.75 -12.14 4.77
C PRO A 36 1.85 -12.21 6.00
N GLU A 37 2.44 -12.17 7.20
CA GLU A 37 1.71 -12.20 8.47
C GLU A 37 0.83 -10.96 8.61
N ALA A 38 1.37 -9.76 8.34
CA ALA A 38 0.59 -8.53 8.39
C ALA A 38 -0.58 -8.53 7.38
N ALA A 39 -0.36 -9.08 6.18
CA ALA A 39 -1.43 -9.21 5.20
C ALA A 39 -2.54 -10.16 5.65
N ALA A 40 -2.16 -11.28 6.29
CA ALA A 40 -3.09 -12.26 6.85
C ALA A 40 -3.88 -11.67 8.03
N ASP A 41 -3.20 -11.02 8.97
CA ASP A 41 -3.80 -10.38 10.15
C ASP A 41 -4.81 -9.29 9.74
N LEU A 42 -4.51 -8.57 8.66
CA LEU A 42 -5.39 -7.54 8.09
C LEU A 42 -6.42 -8.10 7.09
N ALA A 43 -6.40 -9.42 6.83
CA ALA A 43 -7.24 -10.10 5.85
C ALA A 43 -7.26 -9.43 4.46
N LEU A 44 -6.09 -8.94 4.02
CA LEU A 44 -5.94 -8.25 2.75
C LEU A 44 -6.17 -9.22 1.59
N ARG A 45 -6.93 -8.73 0.60
CA ARG A 45 -7.20 -9.37 -0.67
C ARG A 45 -7.51 -8.30 -1.69
N GLU A 46 -7.51 -8.65 -2.96
CA GLU A 46 -7.99 -7.76 -4.01
C GLU A 46 -9.42 -7.27 -3.69
N GLY A 47 -9.66 -5.98 -3.93
CA GLY A 47 -10.90 -5.30 -3.59
C GLY A 47 -11.01 -4.84 -2.13
N THR A 48 -10.08 -5.19 -1.23
CA THR A 48 -10.14 -4.72 0.17
C THR A 48 -9.92 -3.20 0.23
N PRO A 49 -10.86 -2.42 0.82
CA PRO A 49 -10.64 -1.01 1.09
C PRO A 49 -9.66 -0.86 2.26
N VAL A 50 -8.68 0.02 2.11
CA VAL A 50 -7.61 0.24 3.08
C VAL A 50 -7.30 1.73 3.23
N TRP A 51 -6.66 2.07 4.34
CA TRP A 51 -6.00 3.37 4.49
C TRP A 51 -4.48 3.19 4.32
N ALA A 52 -3.93 3.74 3.26
CA ALA A 52 -2.47 3.80 3.07
C ALA A 52 -1.91 5.00 3.83
N SER A 53 -0.77 4.85 4.50
CA SER A 53 -0.11 5.99 5.16
C SER A 53 1.40 5.99 4.92
N VAL A 54 1.96 7.18 4.75
CA VAL A 54 3.41 7.38 4.58
C VAL A 54 3.90 8.39 5.60
N LYS A 55 4.97 8.05 6.31
CA LYS A 55 5.60 8.93 7.29
C LYS A 55 6.19 10.14 6.57
N ALA A 56 5.89 11.34 7.06
CA ALA A 56 6.27 12.59 6.38
C ALA A 56 7.79 12.76 6.22
N THR A 57 8.59 12.22 7.14
CA THR A 57 10.06 12.30 7.09
C THR A 57 10.68 11.36 6.06
N ASP A 58 9.90 10.44 5.50
CA ASP A 58 10.40 9.40 4.58
C ASP A 58 9.96 9.72 3.14
N ILE A 59 9.52 10.96 2.91
CA ILE A 59 9.15 11.49 1.59
C ILE A 59 10.28 12.38 1.09
N THR A 60 10.81 12.06 -0.09
CA THR A 60 11.77 12.89 -0.81
C THR A 60 11.06 13.59 -1.96
N LEU A 61 11.19 14.92 -2.03
CA LEU A 61 10.73 15.70 -3.18
C LEU A 61 11.83 15.73 -4.25
N VAL A 62 11.43 15.57 -5.50
CA VAL A 62 12.33 15.65 -6.67
C VAL A 62 11.73 16.64 -7.68
N ALA A 63 12.58 17.38 -8.37
CA ALA A 63 12.14 18.20 -9.50
C ALA A 63 11.81 17.31 -10.70
N LEU A 64 10.88 17.77 -11.54
CA LEU A 64 10.49 17.11 -12.79
C LEU A 64 11.51 17.37 -13.90
#